data_AF-A0A9P6UF63-F1
#
_entry.id   AF-A0A9P6UF63-F1
#
_cell.length_a   1.000
_cell.length_b   1.000
_cell.length_c   1.000
_cell.angle_alpha   90.00
_cell.angle_beta   90.00
_cell.angle_gamma   90.00
#
_symmetry.space_group_name_H-M   'P 1'
#
loop_
_entity.id
_entity.type
_entity.pdbx_description
1 polymer ?
#
loop_
_entity_poly.entity_id
_entity_poly.type
_entity_poly.pdbx_seq_one_letter_code
_entity_poly.pdbx_strand_id
1 'polypeptide(L)'
;PELASEYPTVDGHFSNTCYIRSVDACYSLFTKKYSKRYSPNPEQLIKSEDLDYSVFHAPNCKLVQKAFGRMAYNDMLQDPENEIYASVKDYAKFAHSEESYYDKGLERAMMQFTKAEYQKKVIPSLYAATNVGNMYTASVWASLASLMSSASDEEILNKRVGLFSYGSGSAATFFSLKVVASTEKFRETLQIKTRLASRTKVTPEHFAELLKLREETALLKDYNPIGDISTLAKGTYYLTRIDEKFRRTYARA
;
A
#
# COMPACT_ATOMS: atom_id res chain seq x y z
N PRO A 1 5.90 23.80 -7.66
CA PRO A 1 6.32 23.11 -6.42
C PRO A 1 6.89 24.15 -5.44
N GLU A 2 6.61 24.00 -4.16
CA GLU A 2 7.12 24.92 -3.12
C GLU A 2 8.28 24.25 -2.38
N LEU A 3 9.51 24.64 -2.71
CA LEU A 3 10.72 24.01 -2.14
C LEU A 3 10.90 24.30 -0.65
N ALA A 4 10.25 25.35 -0.14
CA ALA A 4 10.34 25.76 1.26
C ALA A 4 9.28 25.11 2.16
N SER A 5 8.42 24.26 1.61
CA SER A 5 7.34 23.59 2.34
C SER A 5 7.54 22.08 2.31
N GLU A 6 7.29 21.41 3.44
CA GLU A 6 7.21 19.96 3.46
C GLU A 6 5.88 19.44 2.89
N TYR A 7 4.87 20.31 2.73
CA TYR A 7 3.55 19.93 2.26
C TYR A 7 3.52 19.80 0.74
N PRO A 8 3.08 18.65 0.20
CA PRO A 8 2.92 18.49 -1.22
C PRO A 8 1.69 19.24 -1.73
N THR A 9 1.76 19.76 -2.96
CA THR A 9 0.55 20.12 -3.71
C THR A 9 -0.14 18.83 -4.18
N VAL A 10 -1.38 18.61 -3.75
CA VAL A 10 -2.12 17.38 -4.06
C VAL A 10 -3.44 17.71 -4.74
N ASP A 11 -3.60 17.26 -5.98
CA ASP A 11 -4.92 17.06 -6.57
C ASP A 11 -5.43 15.68 -6.14
N GLY A 12 -6.32 15.65 -5.15
CA GLY A 12 -6.81 14.42 -4.54
C GLY A 12 -7.64 13.54 -5.48
N HIS A 13 -8.43 14.15 -6.37
CA HIS A 13 -9.22 13.39 -7.34
C HIS A 13 -8.33 12.83 -8.43
N PHE A 14 -7.46 13.66 -9.00
CA PHE A 14 -6.54 13.24 -10.05
C PHE A 14 -5.55 12.18 -9.57
N SER A 15 -5.01 12.32 -8.35
CA SER A 15 -4.08 11.32 -7.79
C SER A 15 -4.71 9.93 -7.63
N ASN A 16 -5.98 9.84 -7.22
CA ASN A 16 -6.71 8.57 -7.18
C ASN A 16 -6.89 7.97 -8.57
N THR A 17 -7.24 8.79 -9.58
CA THR A 17 -7.34 8.33 -10.97
C THR A 17 -6.00 7.83 -11.51
N CYS A 18 -4.91 8.57 -11.29
CA CYS A 18 -3.56 8.15 -11.69
C CYS A 18 -3.14 6.84 -11.04
N TYR A 19 -3.47 6.64 -9.76
CA TYR A 19 -3.23 5.38 -9.05
C TYR A 19 -3.95 4.22 -9.74
N ILE A 20 -5.26 4.35 -10.01
CA ILE A 20 -6.07 3.29 -10.62
C ILE A 20 -5.66 3.01 -12.08
N ARG A 21 -5.36 4.04 -12.88
CA ARG A 21 -4.77 3.89 -14.22
C ARG A 21 -3.45 3.11 -14.18
N SER A 22 -2.63 3.38 -13.17
CA SER A 22 -1.34 2.69 -13.00
C SER A 22 -1.52 1.22 -12.61
N VAL A 23 -2.59 0.88 -11.86
CA VAL A 23 -2.98 -0.51 -11.60
C VAL A 23 -3.27 -1.23 -12.91
N ASP A 24 -4.13 -0.67 -13.78
CA ASP A 24 -4.48 -1.28 -15.08
C ASP A 24 -3.24 -1.55 -15.93
N ALA A 25 -2.41 -0.51 -16.12
CA ALA A 25 -1.21 -0.60 -16.95
C ALA A 25 -0.21 -1.63 -16.41
N CYS A 26 0.10 -1.58 -15.12
CA CYS A 26 1.08 -2.47 -14.53
C CYS A 26 0.57 -3.91 -14.43
N TYR A 27 -0.70 -4.10 -14.07
CA TYR A 27 -1.30 -5.42 -13.96
C TYR A 27 -1.41 -6.10 -15.33
N SER A 28 -1.89 -5.39 -16.37
CA SER A 28 -1.92 -5.92 -17.74
C SER A 28 -0.53 -6.35 -18.25
N LEU A 29 0.52 -5.58 -17.96
CA LEU A 29 1.89 -5.95 -18.31
C LEU A 29 2.38 -7.15 -17.51
N PHE A 30 2.05 -7.22 -16.22
CA PHE A 30 2.40 -8.34 -15.36
C PHE A 30 1.75 -9.63 -15.84
N THR A 31 0.45 -9.65 -16.10
CA THR A 31 -0.28 -10.86 -16.49
C THR A 31 0.25 -11.40 -17.81
N LYS A 32 0.50 -10.54 -18.81
CA LYS A 32 1.14 -10.92 -20.09
C LYS A 32 2.52 -11.53 -19.89
N LYS A 33 3.40 -10.86 -19.12
CA LYS A 33 4.78 -11.33 -18.89
C LYS A 33 4.82 -12.64 -18.10
N TYR A 34 3.96 -12.76 -17.09
CA TYR A 34 3.89 -13.93 -16.24
C TYR A 34 3.41 -15.15 -17.03
N SER A 35 2.30 -15.00 -17.76
CA SER A 35 1.67 -16.11 -18.49
C SER A 35 2.58 -16.61 -19.61
N LYS A 36 3.24 -15.70 -20.34
CA LYS A 36 4.25 -16.07 -21.34
C LYS A 36 5.40 -16.90 -20.78
N ARG A 37 5.77 -16.69 -19.51
CA ARG A 37 6.94 -17.33 -18.89
C ARG A 37 6.60 -18.61 -18.12
N TYR A 38 5.42 -18.67 -17.50
CA TYR A 38 5.09 -19.69 -16.51
C TYR A 38 3.78 -20.44 -16.79
N SER A 39 2.91 -19.96 -17.68
CA SER A 39 1.67 -20.66 -18.03
C SER A 39 1.93 -21.73 -19.10
N PRO A 40 1.33 -22.93 -19.00
CA PRO A 40 1.35 -23.90 -20.09
C PRO A 40 0.62 -23.40 -21.34
N ASN A 41 -0.32 -22.45 -21.19
CA ASN A 41 -0.97 -21.75 -22.29
C ASN A 41 -0.68 -20.24 -22.18
N PRO A 42 0.30 -19.71 -22.94
CA PRO A 42 0.68 -18.30 -22.89
C PRO A 42 -0.43 -17.30 -23.20
N GLU A 43 -1.44 -17.71 -23.98
CA GLU A 43 -2.60 -16.87 -24.33
C GLU A 43 -3.63 -16.79 -23.19
N GLN A 44 -3.61 -17.77 -22.27
CA GLN A 44 -4.44 -17.74 -21.07
C GLN A 44 -3.73 -16.94 -19.98
N LEU A 45 -4.15 -15.68 -19.82
CA LEU A 45 -3.58 -14.78 -18.83
C LEU A 45 -3.90 -15.23 -17.40
N ILE A 46 -2.89 -15.18 -16.52
CA ILE A 46 -3.09 -15.27 -15.07
C ILE A 46 -4.05 -14.17 -14.62
N LYS A 47 -4.98 -14.54 -13.72
CA LYS A 47 -6.00 -13.68 -13.13
C LYS A 47 -5.63 -13.30 -11.70
N SER A 48 -6.37 -12.36 -11.11
CA SER A 48 -6.15 -11.92 -9.74
C SER A 48 -6.47 -13.03 -8.73
N GLU A 49 -7.32 -13.99 -9.12
CA GLU A 49 -7.64 -15.17 -8.33
C GLU A 49 -6.46 -16.15 -8.18
N ASP A 50 -5.54 -16.18 -9.15
CA ASP A 50 -4.35 -17.05 -9.14
C ASP A 50 -3.24 -16.52 -8.21
N LEU A 51 -3.39 -15.29 -7.72
CA LEU A 51 -2.53 -14.74 -6.66
C LEU A 51 -3.13 -15.14 -5.31
N ASP A 52 -2.31 -15.75 -4.45
CA ASP A 52 -2.75 -16.16 -3.12
C ASP A 52 -2.96 -14.95 -2.19
N TYR A 53 -2.13 -13.91 -2.35
CA TYR A 53 -2.23 -12.63 -1.65
C TYR A 53 -1.92 -11.47 -2.58
N SER A 54 -2.50 -10.31 -2.28
CA SER A 54 -2.24 -9.05 -3.01
C SER A 54 -1.92 -7.92 -2.04
N VAL A 55 -0.74 -7.34 -2.19
CA VAL A 55 -0.18 -6.27 -1.37
C VAL A 55 -0.08 -5.00 -2.21
N PHE A 56 -0.41 -3.86 -1.61
CA PHE A 56 -0.46 -2.59 -2.33
C PHE A 56 0.27 -1.50 -1.54
N HIS A 57 0.82 -0.50 -2.24
CA HIS A 57 1.02 0.82 -1.67
C HIS A 57 -0.32 1.32 -1.10
N ALA A 58 -0.37 1.62 0.19
CA ALA A 58 -1.58 1.96 0.91
C ALA A 58 -1.54 3.42 1.39
N PRO A 59 -1.94 4.40 0.55
CA PRO A 59 -2.12 5.78 1.02
C PRO A 59 -3.35 5.88 1.94
N ASN A 60 -4.36 5.04 1.69
CA ASN A 60 -5.44 4.71 2.61
C ASN A 60 -6.02 3.33 2.26
N CYS A 61 -6.64 2.65 3.23
CA CYS A 61 -7.16 1.29 3.03
C CYS A 61 -8.33 1.22 2.03
N LYS A 62 -9.09 2.31 1.85
CA LYS A 62 -10.20 2.34 0.89
C LYS A 62 -9.71 2.30 -0.55
N LEU A 63 -8.63 3.03 -0.87
CA LEU A 63 -8.02 3.01 -2.21
C LEU A 63 -7.45 1.63 -2.55
N VAL A 64 -6.89 0.92 -1.57
CA VAL A 64 -6.44 -0.46 -1.75
C VAL A 64 -7.60 -1.39 -2.12
N GLN A 65 -8.75 -1.26 -1.45
CA GLN A 65 -9.94 -2.03 -1.80
C GLN A 65 -10.43 -1.75 -3.23
N LYS A 66 -10.38 -0.48 -3.66
CA LYS A 66 -10.71 -0.09 -5.04
C LYS A 66 -9.72 -0.67 -6.05
N ALA A 67 -8.43 -0.67 -5.74
CA ALA A 67 -7.37 -1.21 -6.58
C ALA A 67 -7.53 -2.72 -6.81
N PHE A 68 -7.83 -3.46 -5.74
CA PHE A 68 -8.10 -4.89 -5.83
C PHE A 68 -9.36 -5.19 -6.66
N GLY A 69 -10.45 -4.42 -6.43
CA GLY A 69 -11.64 -4.49 -7.28
C GLY A 69 -11.35 -4.18 -8.75
N ARG A 70 -10.44 -3.21 -9.02
CA ARG A 70 -10.02 -2.87 -10.38
C ARG A 70 -9.24 -4.00 -11.05
N MET A 71 -8.41 -4.76 -10.33
CA MET A 71 -7.76 -5.95 -10.89
C MET A 71 -8.79 -6.97 -11.38
N ALA A 72 -9.81 -7.27 -10.57
CA ALA A 72 -10.89 -8.18 -10.98
C ALA A 72 -11.71 -7.63 -12.15
N TYR A 73 -11.85 -6.31 -12.28
CA TYR A 73 -12.48 -5.70 -13.45
C TYR A 73 -11.65 -5.94 -14.72
N ASN A 74 -10.31 -5.82 -14.63
CA ASN A 74 -9.44 -6.16 -15.75
C ASN A 74 -9.57 -7.64 -16.12
N ASP A 75 -9.68 -8.55 -15.15
CA ASP A 75 -9.90 -9.98 -15.41
C ASP A 75 -11.24 -10.22 -16.11
N MET A 76 -12.31 -9.59 -15.63
CA MET A 76 -13.64 -9.66 -16.26
C MET A 76 -13.61 -9.21 -17.72
N LEU A 77 -12.88 -8.13 -18.05
CA LEU A 77 -12.78 -7.66 -19.43
C LEU A 77 -12.07 -8.64 -20.37
N GLN A 78 -11.29 -9.60 -19.86
CA GLN A 78 -10.69 -10.65 -20.70
C GLN A 78 -11.66 -11.79 -21.01
N ASP A 79 -12.66 -12.01 -20.16
CA ASP A 79 -13.60 -13.13 -20.26
C ASP A 79 -14.99 -12.72 -19.70
N PRO A 80 -15.68 -11.77 -20.35
CA PRO A 80 -16.88 -11.14 -19.80
C PRO A 80 -18.08 -12.08 -19.71
N GLU A 81 -18.08 -13.15 -20.52
CA GLU A 81 -19.15 -14.15 -20.55
C GLU A 81 -18.98 -15.25 -19.49
N ASN A 82 -17.90 -15.22 -18.70
CA ASN A 82 -17.71 -16.17 -17.61
C ASN A 82 -18.79 -16.01 -16.56
N GLU A 83 -19.41 -17.13 -16.15
CA GLU A 83 -20.52 -17.13 -15.20
C GLU A 83 -20.17 -16.48 -13.85
N ILE A 84 -18.89 -16.53 -13.45
CA ILE A 84 -18.44 -15.87 -12.21
C ILE A 84 -18.68 -14.36 -12.24
N TYR A 85 -18.67 -13.73 -13.41
CA TYR A 85 -18.88 -12.30 -13.57
C TYR A 85 -20.33 -11.90 -13.85
N ALA A 86 -21.28 -12.85 -13.81
CA ALA A 86 -22.68 -12.58 -14.16
C ALA A 86 -23.30 -11.41 -13.37
N SER A 87 -22.87 -11.17 -12.12
CA SER A 87 -23.34 -10.06 -11.28
C SER A 87 -22.78 -8.68 -11.64
N VAL A 88 -21.71 -8.63 -12.44
CA VAL A 88 -20.99 -7.40 -12.82
C VAL A 88 -20.82 -7.24 -14.34
N LYS A 89 -21.30 -8.18 -15.15
CA LYS A 89 -21.13 -8.20 -16.62
C LYS A 89 -21.60 -6.93 -17.33
N ASP A 90 -22.65 -6.27 -16.83
CA ASP A 90 -23.19 -5.04 -17.43
C ASP A 90 -22.19 -3.87 -17.42
N TYR A 91 -21.16 -3.96 -16.58
CA TYR A 91 -20.07 -2.99 -16.55
C TYR A 91 -19.01 -3.20 -17.63
N ALA A 92 -19.08 -4.29 -18.42
CA ALA A 92 -18.26 -4.47 -19.61
C ALA A 92 -18.50 -3.35 -20.65
N LYS A 93 -19.65 -2.67 -20.61
CA LYS A 93 -19.93 -1.47 -21.43
C LYS A 93 -18.90 -0.34 -21.27
N PHE A 94 -18.17 -0.31 -20.15
CA PHE A 94 -17.12 0.66 -19.88
C PHE A 94 -15.72 0.20 -20.32
N ALA A 95 -15.61 -0.93 -21.04
CA ALA A 95 -14.34 -1.44 -21.53
C ALA A 95 -13.58 -0.35 -22.30
N HIS A 96 -12.32 -0.11 -21.89
CA HIS A 96 -11.43 0.90 -22.48
C HIS A 96 -11.95 2.36 -22.44
N SER A 97 -13.02 2.64 -21.69
CA SER A 97 -13.55 3.99 -21.52
C SER A 97 -12.89 4.70 -20.33
N GLU A 98 -12.56 5.98 -20.52
CA GLU A 98 -12.12 6.88 -19.46
C GLU A 98 -13.18 7.03 -18.35
N GLU A 99 -14.47 6.89 -18.69
CA GLU A 99 -15.57 6.93 -17.73
C GLU A 99 -15.43 5.85 -16.65
N SER A 100 -14.77 4.74 -16.96
CA SER A 100 -14.56 3.63 -16.02
C SER A 100 -13.76 4.04 -14.76
N TYR A 101 -12.96 5.11 -14.82
CA TYR A 101 -12.21 5.62 -13.68
C TYR A 101 -13.03 6.52 -12.75
N TYR A 102 -14.18 7.00 -13.24
CA TYR A 102 -15.02 7.98 -12.54
C TYR A 102 -16.36 7.39 -12.12
N ASP A 103 -16.80 6.29 -12.77
CA ASP A 103 -18.09 5.67 -12.49
C ASP A 103 -18.15 5.04 -11.08
N LYS A 104 -19.00 5.62 -10.24
CA LYS A 104 -19.22 5.17 -8.85
C LYS A 104 -20.04 3.89 -8.77
N GLY A 105 -20.79 3.54 -9.82
CA GLY A 105 -21.50 2.27 -9.90
C GLY A 105 -20.51 1.11 -10.00
N LEU A 106 -19.63 1.19 -10.98
CA LEU A 106 -18.54 0.27 -11.27
C LEU A 106 -17.64 0.07 -10.06
N GLU A 107 -17.17 1.17 -9.47
CA GLU A 107 -16.32 1.12 -8.27
C GLU A 107 -17.00 0.31 -7.16
N ARG A 108 -18.26 0.61 -6.83
CA ARG A 108 -19.00 -0.08 -5.76
C ARG A 108 -19.28 -1.54 -6.11
N ALA A 109 -19.69 -1.81 -7.34
CA ALA A 109 -20.01 -3.15 -7.80
C ALA A 109 -18.79 -4.07 -7.72
N MET A 110 -17.63 -3.62 -8.21
CA MET A 110 -16.40 -4.43 -8.18
C MET A 110 -15.89 -4.62 -6.77
N MET A 111 -15.96 -3.61 -5.91
CA MET A 111 -15.58 -3.76 -4.50
C MET A 111 -16.48 -4.76 -3.75
N GLN A 112 -17.77 -4.80 -4.08
CA GLN A 112 -18.71 -5.77 -3.51
C GLN A 112 -18.47 -7.16 -4.08
N PHE A 113 -18.26 -7.28 -5.39
CA PHE A 113 -17.91 -8.53 -6.07
C PHE A 113 -16.67 -9.18 -5.45
N THR A 114 -15.60 -8.40 -5.25
CA THR A 114 -14.35 -8.91 -4.68
C THR A 114 -14.33 -8.96 -3.14
N LYS A 115 -15.46 -8.74 -2.45
CA LYS A 115 -15.46 -8.54 -1.00
C LYS A 115 -14.88 -9.73 -0.23
N ALA A 116 -15.26 -10.96 -0.58
CA ALA A 116 -14.78 -12.16 0.10
C ALA A 116 -13.27 -12.37 -0.15
N GLU A 117 -12.84 -12.28 -1.40
CA GLU A 117 -11.43 -12.41 -1.77
C GLU A 117 -10.58 -11.29 -1.17
N TYR A 118 -11.08 -10.06 -1.06
CA TYR A 118 -10.39 -8.96 -0.40
C TYR A 118 -10.12 -9.24 1.08
N GLN A 119 -11.09 -9.85 1.78
CA GLN A 119 -10.90 -10.26 3.19
C GLN A 119 -9.82 -11.33 3.33
N LYS A 120 -9.75 -12.27 2.40
CA LYS A 120 -8.77 -13.36 2.44
C LYS A 120 -7.38 -12.94 1.98
N LYS A 121 -7.29 -12.22 0.86
CA LYS A 121 -6.05 -12.00 0.10
C LYS A 121 -5.37 -10.66 0.38
N VAL A 122 -6.10 -9.68 0.90
CA VAL A 122 -5.59 -8.31 1.05
C VAL A 122 -5.57 -7.85 2.51
N ILE A 123 -6.65 -8.08 3.26
CA ILE A 123 -6.77 -7.62 4.67
C ILE A 123 -5.61 -8.05 5.57
N PRO A 124 -5.04 -9.27 5.48
CA PRO A 124 -3.86 -9.64 6.27
C PRO A 124 -2.65 -8.69 6.07
N SER A 125 -2.55 -8.05 4.90
CA SER A 125 -1.49 -7.07 4.60
C SER A 125 -1.77 -5.66 5.11
N LEU A 126 -2.97 -5.34 5.61
CA LEU A 126 -3.37 -3.96 5.90
C LEU A 126 -3.23 -3.52 7.36
N TYR A 127 -2.72 -4.38 8.24
CA TYR A 127 -2.66 -4.09 9.67
C TYR A 127 -1.82 -2.85 9.98
N ALA A 128 -0.60 -2.73 9.45
CA ALA A 128 0.25 -1.56 9.65
C ALA A 128 -0.37 -0.30 9.03
N ALA A 129 -0.85 -0.38 7.78
CA ALA A 129 -1.47 0.75 7.09
C ALA A 129 -2.68 1.31 7.86
N THR A 130 -3.50 0.44 8.46
CA THR A 130 -4.67 0.82 9.25
C THR A 130 -4.29 1.53 10.55
N ASN A 131 -3.18 1.12 11.18
CA ASN A 131 -2.78 1.60 12.51
C ASN A 131 -1.73 2.71 12.49
N VAL A 132 -1.02 2.91 11.37
CA VAL A 132 0.05 3.90 11.21
C VAL A 132 -0.32 5.00 10.20
N GLY A 133 -1.13 4.68 9.19
CA GLY A 133 -1.42 5.58 8.08
C GLY A 133 -0.39 5.46 6.94
N ASN A 134 -0.36 6.47 6.06
CA ASN A 134 0.48 6.45 4.87
C ASN A 134 1.97 6.60 5.23
N MET A 135 2.76 5.57 4.93
CA MET A 135 4.22 5.54 5.11
C MET A 135 5.00 5.79 3.81
N TYR A 136 4.37 6.39 2.80
CA TYR A 136 4.97 6.72 1.50
C TYR A 136 5.70 5.51 0.88
N THR A 137 7.00 5.63 0.61
CA THR A 137 7.84 4.59 0.00
C THR A 137 7.86 3.29 0.81
N ALA A 138 7.75 3.37 2.14
CA ALA A 138 7.71 2.20 3.01
C ALA A 138 6.34 1.52 3.05
N SER A 139 5.27 2.14 2.54
CA SER A 139 3.89 1.66 2.72
C SER A 139 3.66 0.26 2.12
N VAL A 140 4.12 -0.01 0.89
CA VAL A 140 3.97 -1.36 0.29
C VAL A 140 4.75 -2.43 1.07
N TRP A 141 5.91 -2.07 1.61
CA TRP A 141 6.75 -2.96 2.41
C TRP A 141 6.19 -3.20 3.81
N ALA A 142 5.59 -2.17 4.42
CA ALA A 142 4.86 -2.31 5.67
C ALA A 142 3.61 -3.19 5.51
N SER A 143 2.95 -3.12 4.34
CA SER A 143 1.86 -4.03 4.02
C SER A 143 2.34 -5.47 3.86
N LEU A 144 3.46 -5.69 3.16
CA LEU A 144 4.10 -7.01 3.09
C LEU A 144 4.52 -7.52 4.47
N ALA A 145 5.15 -6.67 5.28
CA ALA A 145 5.56 -6.98 6.64
C ALA A 145 4.35 -7.36 7.53
N SER A 146 3.19 -6.72 7.34
CA SER A 146 1.95 -7.07 8.03
C SER A 146 1.52 -8.49 7.69
N LEU A 147 1.50 -8.84 6.40
CA LEU A 147 1.18 -10.20 5.93
C LEU A 147 2.17 -11.23 6.51
N MET A 148 3.48 -10.98 6.40
CA MET A 148 4.52 -11.88 6.91
C MET A 148 4.48 -12.03 8.43
N SER A 149 4.03 -11.00 9.15
CA SER A 149 3.91 -11.03 10.61
C SER A 149 2.60 -11.68 11.09
N SER A 150 1.62 -11.91 10.22
CA SER A 150 0.30 -12.44 10.61
C SER A 150 0.01 -13.84 10.11
N ALA A 151 0.51 -14.23 8.94
CA ALA A 151 0.24 -15.53 8.34
C ALA A 151 1.13 -16.63 8.93
N SER A 152 0.57 -17.80 9.21
CA SER A 152 1.33 -18.99 9.57
C SER A 152 2.09 -19.55 8.36
N ASP A 153 3.05 -20.45 8.60
CA ASP A 153 3.78 -21.08 7.51
C ASP A 153 2.86 -21.96 6.66
N GLU A 154 1.87 -22.63 7.26
CA GLU A 154 0.86 -23.42 6.56
C GLU A 154 0.02 -22.54 5.61
N GLU A 155 -0.24 -21.29 6.00
CA GLU A 155 -1.03 -20.35 5.20
C GLU A 155 -0.21 -19.77 4.03
N ILE A 156 1.08 -19.50 4.23
CA ILE A 156 1.88 -18.67 3.30
C ILE A 156 2.98 -19.40 2.54
N LEU A 157 3.41 -20.59 2.96
CA LEU A 157 4.49 -21.31 2.27
C LEU A 157 4.05 -21.76 0.86
N ASN A 158 4.97 -21.62 -0.10
CA ASN A 158 4.75 -21.86 -1.53
C ASN A 158 3.74 -20.93 -2.22
N LYS A 159 3.19 -19.96 -1.48
CA LYS A 159 2.22 -18.99 -2.00
C LYS A 159 2.87 -17.90 -2.82
N ARG A 160 2.10 -17.38 -3.79
CA ARG A 160 2.48 -16.23 -4.61
C ARG A 160 1.79 -14.97 -4.09
N VAL A 161 2.60 -13.98 -3.76
CA VAL A 161 2.15 -12.66 -3.31
C VAL A 161 2.33 -11.68 -4.48
N GLY A 162 1.25 -11.08 -4.97
CA GLY A 162 1.30 -9.93 -5.87
C GLY A 162 1.58 -8.64 -5.10
N LEU A 163 2.38 -7.74 -5.68
CA LEU A 163 2.72 -6.45 -5.09
C LEU A 163 2.56 -5.34 -6.12
N PHE A 164 1.80 -4.31 -5.76
CA PHE A 164 1.68 -3.09 -6.53
C PHE A 164 2.32 -1.92 -5.78
N SER A 165 3.40 -1.38 -6.34
CA SER A 165 4.09 -0.19 -5.86
C SER A 165 3.75 1.01 -6.75
N TYR A 166 3.52 2.16 -6.13
CA TYR A 166 3.11 3.40 -6.81
C TYR A 166 3.76 4.62 -6.16
N GLY A 167 4.19 5.57 -6.99
CA GLY A 167 4.54 6.93 -6.61
C GLY A 167 3.95 7.94 -7.62
N SER A 168 3.38 9.03 -7.10
CA SER A 168 2.81 10.10 -7.92
C SER A 168 3.87 10.78 -8.81
N GLY A 169 3.49 11.17 -10.03
CA GLY A 169 4.41 11.68 -11.05
C GLY A 169 4.15 11.18 -12.49
N SER A 170 3.88 9.91 -12.77
CA SER A 170 3.86 8.72 -11.89
C SER A 170 4.84 7.64 -12.32
N ALA A 171 5.28 6.85 -11.35
CA ALA A 171 6.04 5.62 -11.55
C ALA A 171 5.38 4.50 -10.76
N ALA A 172 5.15 3.36 -11.41
CA ALA A 172 4.47 2.23 -10.80
C ALA A 172 5.03 0.91 -11.32
N THR A 173 4.88 -0.14 -10.52
CA THR A 173 5.26 -1.50 -10.90
C THR A 173 4.38 -2.51 -10.19
N PHE A 174 3.90 -3.50 -10.95
CA PHE A 174 3.31 -4.71 -10.42
C PHE A 174 4.31 -5.85 -10.57
N PHE A 175 4.60 -6.54 -9.48
CA PHE A 175 5.49 -7.71 -9.46
C PHE A 175 4.94 -8.77 -8.50
N SER A 176 5.58 -9.95 -8.46
CA SER A 176 5.18 -11.00 -7.52
C SER A 176 6.37 -11.66 -6.86
N LEU A 177 6.19 -12.09 -5.62
CA LEU A 177 7.14 -12.90 -4.86
C LEU A 177 6.54 -14.28 -4.62
N LYS A 178 7.37 -15.31 -4.61
CA LYS A 178 6.98 -16.65 -4.14
C LYS A 178 7.64 -16.89 -2.79
N VAL A 179 6.86 -17.27 -1.79
CA VAL A 179 7.39 -17.66 -0.49
C VAL A 179 7.92 -19.09 -0.60
N VAL A 180 9.21 -19.27 -0.34
CA VAL A 180 9.92 -20.55 -0.57
C VAL A 180 10.45 -21.17 0.72
N ALA A 181 10.31 -20.49 1.85
CA ALA A 181 10.76 -20.93 3.15
C ALA A 181 9.88 -20.35 4.26
N SER A 182 10.04 -20.87 5.48
CA SER A 182 9.37 -20.39 6.68
C SER A 182 9.46 -18.88 6.85
N THR A 183 8.36 -18.26 7.31
CA THR A 183 8.29 -16.82 7.63
C THR A 183 8.35 -16.57 9.14
N GLU A 184 8.63 -17.59 9.96
CA GLU A 184 8.69 -17.53 11.42
C GLU A 184 9.59 -16.39 11.92
N LYS A 185 10.80 -16.27 11.38
CA LYS A 185 11.73 -15.21 11.75
C LYS A 185 11.14 -13.80 11.59
N PHE A 186 10.28 -13.58 10.58
CA PHE A 186 9.58 -12.30 10.42
C PHE A 186 8.57 -12.09 11.54
N ARG A 187 7.77 -13.11 11.90
CA ARG A 187 6.80 -13.02 13.00
C ARG A 187 7.49 -12.70 14.33
N GLU A 188 8.57 -13.42 14.64
CA GLU A 188 9.36 -13.25 15.87
C GLU A 188 10.07 -11.89 15.95
N THR A 189 10.59 -11.40 14.83
CA THR A 189 11.38 -10.16 14.78
C THR A 189 10.50 -8.91 14.70
N LEU A 190 9.46 -8.95 13.87
CA LEU A 190 8.68 -7.74 13.56
C LEU A 190 7.68 -7.40 14.67
N GLN A 191 7.02 -8.42 15.24
CA GLN A 191 6.03 -8.30 16.32
C GLN A 191 5.07 -7.10 16.15
N ILE A 192 4.55 -6.91 14.92
CA ILE A 192 3.90 -5.66 14.51
C ILE A 192 2.72 -5.31 15.43
N LYS A 193 1.88 -6.29 15.76
CA LYS A 193 0.72 -6.08 16.65
C LYS A 193 1.15 -5.59 18.03
N THR A 194 2.12 -6.25 18.64
CA THR A 194 2.65 -5.90 19.96
C THR A 194 3.27 -4.50 19.96
N ARG A 195 4.12 -4.18 18.97
CA ARG A 195 4.77 -2.86 18.86
C ARG A 195 3.78 -1.72 18.63
N LEU A 196 2.71 -1.98 17.88
CA LEU A 196 1.67 -0.97 17.65
C LEU A 196 0.77 -0.78 18.86
N ALA A 197 0.52 -1.84 19.63
CA ALA A 197 -0.23 -1.80 20.89
C ALA A 197 0.54 -1.09 22.01
N SER A 198 1.88 -1.10 21.98
CA SER A 198 2.72 -0.42 22.98
C SER A 198 2.91 1.08 22.73
N ARG A 199 2.20 1.67 21.76
CA ARG A 199 2.28 3.11 21.47
C ARG A 199 1.46 3.91 22.46
N THR A 200 1.88 5.14 22.71
CA THR A 200 1.12 6.11 23.50
C THR A 200 0.16 6.87 22.60
N LYS A 201 -1.13 6.87 22.97
CA LYS A 201 -2.13 7.70 22.32
C LYS A 201 -2.00 9.15 22.79
N VAL A 202 -2.03 10.09 21.85
CA VAL A 202 -2.08 11.53 22.13
C VAL A 202 -3.44 12.10 21.74
N THR A 203 -3.81 13.25 22.29
CA THR A 203 -5.03 13.96 21.89
C THR A 203 -4.85 14.63 20.53
N PRO A 204 -5.93 14.87 19.77
CA PRO A 204 -5.86 15.61 18.51
C PRO A 204 -5.24 17.00 18.65
N GLU A 205 -5.51 17.69 19.76
CA GLU A 205 -4.99 19.03 20.05
C GLU A 205 -3.47 18.98 20.19
N HIS A 206 -2.96 18.05 20.99
CA HIS A 206 -1.52 17.88 21.17
C HIS A 206 -0.83 17.45 19.85
N PHE A 207 -1.47 16.60 19.05
CA PHE A 207 -0.97 16.26 17.73
C PHE A 207 -0.88 17.49 16.80
N ALA A 208 -1.86 18.39 16.83
CA ALA A 208 -1.84 19.63 16.05
C ALA A 208 -0.71 20.57 16.51
N GLU A 209 -0.44 20.66 17.82
CA GLU A 209 0.73 21.38 18.35
C GLU A 209 2.05 20.82 17.81
N LEU A 210 2.20 19.50 17.77
CA LEU A 210 3.39 18.84 17.22
C LEU A 210 3.55 19.08 15.71
N LEU A 211 2.45 19.12 14.95
CA LEU A 211 2.48 19.47 13.52
C LEU A 211 2.91 20.92 13.31
N LYS A 212 2.38 21.85 14.12
CA LYS A 212 2.78 23.26 14.08
C LYS A 212 4.27 23.44 14.39
N LEU A 213 4.77 22.77 15.44
CA LEU A 213 6.20 22.78 15.76
C LEU A 213 7.04 22.24 14.61
N ARG A 214 6.60 21.15 13.94
CA ARG A 214 7.30 20.60 12.77
C ARG A 214 7.38 21.62 11.63
N GLU A 215 6.30 22.33 11.35
CA GLU A 215 6.25 23.37 10.31
C GLU A 215 7.19 24.53 10.63
N GLU A 216 7.15 25.05 11.87
CA GLU A 216 8.00 26.15 12.33
C GLU A 216 9.50 25.80 12.33
N THR A 217 9.84 24.51 12.46
CA THR A 217 11.22 24.04 12.59
C THR A 217 11.80 23.40 11.33
N ALA A 218 10.99 23.14 10.29
CA ALA A 218 11.37 22.31 9.14
C ALA A 218 12.65 22.77 8.42
N LEU A 219 12.89 24.09 8.35
CA LEU A 219 14.02 24.70 7.65
C LEU A 219 15.00 25.43 8.57
N LEU A 220 14.84 25.30 9.89
CA LEU A 220 15.74 25.95 10.83
C LEU A 220 17.13 25.32 10.79
N LYS A 221 18.13 26.19 10.92
CA LYS A 221 19.52 25.86 11.27
C LYS A 221 19.81 26.37 12.67
N ASP A 222 20.90 25.90 13.26
CA ASP A 222 21.28 26.27 14.63
C ASP A 222 20.17 25.99 15.67
N TYR A 223 19.59 24.79 15.60
CA TYR A 223 18.42 24.38 16.38
C TYR A 223 18.69 23.10 17.17
N ASN A 224 18.25 23.08 18.43
CA ASN A 224 18.20 21.89 19.29
C ASN A 224 16.74 21.40 19.38
N PRO A 225 16.42 20.18 18.91
CA PRO A 225 15.09 19.60 19.09
C PRO A 225 14.69 19.52 20.57
N ILE A 226 13.43 19.84 20.85
CA ILE A 226 12.89 19.98 22.22
C ILE A 226 11.99 18.81 22.67
N GLY A 227 11.89 17.76 21.86
CA GLY A 227 11.04 16.60 22.17
C GLY A 227 11.53 15.81 23.39
N ASP A 228 10.60 15.26 24.16
CA ASP A 228 10.90 14.42 25.31
C ASP A 228 11.47 13.06 24.88
N ILE A 229 12.77 12.87 25.13
CA ILE A 229 13.52 11.66 24.78
C ILE A 229 13.00 10.44 25.55
N SER A 230 12.43 10.62 26.74
CA SER A 230 11.92 9.51 27.56
C SER A 230 10.73 8.78 26.92
N THR A 231 10.07 9.41 25.95
CA THR A 231 8.97 8.82 25.18
C THR A 231 9.44 7.87 24.07
N LEU A 232 10.74 7.88 23.74
CA LEU A 232 11.31 7.03 22.70
C LEU A 232 11.59 5.62 23.22
N ALA A 233 11.30 4.61 22.40
CA ALA A 233 11.69 3.25 22.71
C ALA A 233 13.23 3.14 22.80
N LYS A 234 13.73 2.33 23.74
CA LYS A 234 15.16 2.07 23.92
C LYS A 234 15.84 1.70 22.60
N GLY A 235 16.97 2.32 22.32
CA GLY A 235 17.77 2.08 21.13
C GLY A 235 17.33 2.88 19.90
N THR A 236 16.32 3.76 20.02
CA THR A 236 15.88 4.66 18.93
C THR A 236 16.91 5.75 18.69
N TYR A 237 17.31 5.94 17.43
CA TYR A 237 18.11 7.11 17.05
C TYR A 237 17.24 8.36 17.00
N TYR A 238 17.76 9.47 17.51
CA TYR A 238 17.07 10.77 17.49
C TYR A 238 18.05 11.91 17.17
N LEU A 239 17.50 13.00 16.61
CA LEU A 239 18.26 14.21 16.25
C LEU A 239 18.55 15.04 17.51
N THR A 240 19.80 15.40 17.74
CA THR A 240 20.22 16.21 18.91
C THR A 240 20.54 17.66 18.55
N ARG A 241 21.06 17.90 17.33
CA ARG A 241 21.47 19.22 16.87
C ARG A 241 21.36 19.34 15.37
N ILE A 242 20.91 20.51 14.91
CA ILE A 242 21.20 21.06 13.58
C ILE A 242 22.09 22.28 13.80
N ASP A 243 23.26 22.33 13.20
CA ASP A 243 24.18 23.46 13.38
C ASP A 243 23.99 24.56 12.33
N GLU A 244 24.82 25.61 12.38
CA GLU A 244 24.76 26.78 11.50
C GLU A 244 25.02 26.47 10.01
N LYS A 245 25.52 25.26 9.71
CA LYS A 245 25.79 24.74 8.37
C LYS A 245 24.84 23.61 7.97
N PHE A 246 23.72 23.44 8.68
CA PHE A 246 22.73 22.38 8.48
C PHE A 246 23.26 20.96 8.71
N ARG A 247 24.41 20.78 9.35
CA ARG A 247 24.91 19.44 9.71
C ARG A 247 24.07 18.92 10.86
N ARG A 248 23.71 17.63 10.80
CA ARG A 248 22.82 16.96 11.75
C ARG A 248 23.60 16.00 12.63
N THR A 249 23.45 16.13 13.94
CA THR A 249 24.04 15.20 14.93
C THR A 249 22.94 14.34 15.54
N TYR A 250 23.23 13.06 15.76
CA TYR A 250 22.29 12.09 16.27
C TYR A 250 22.82 11.39 17.51
N ALA A 251 21.93 10.98 18.40
CA ALA A 251 22.21 10.12 19.54
C ALA A 251 21.22 8.95 19.57
N ARG A 252 21.36 8.06 20.57
CA ARG A 252 20.55 6.86 20.72
C ARG A 252 19.99 6.82 22.15
N ALA A 253 18.67 6.64 22.27
CA ALA A 253 17.96 6.54 23.56
C ALA A 253 18.23 5.21 24.28
#